data_AF-A0A0R3LK56-F1
#
_entry.id   AF-A0A0R3LK56-F1
#
_cell.length_a   1.000
_cell.length_b   1.000
_cell.length_c   1.000
_cell.angle_alpha   90.00
_cell.angle_beta   90.00
_cell.angle_gamma   90.00
#
_symmetry.space_group_name_H-M   'P 1'
#
loop_
_entity.id
_entity.type
_entity.pdbx_description
1 polymer ?
#
loop_
_entity_poly.entity_id
_entity_poly.type
_entity_poly.pdbx_seq_one_letter_code
_entity_poly.pdbx_strand_id
1 'polypeptide(L)' 'MASQLELSSRAALCRLLAQREPDSKIYWLAEAENWLRLSREPIDLQRSGRQDDPLEQFLTRIDSSPA' A
#
# COMPACT_ATOMS: atom_id res chain seq x y z
N MET A 1 -5.61 6.11 0.73
CA MET A 1 -4.75 4.95 1.02
C MET A 1 -5.00 4.57 2.47
N ALA A 2 -5.34 3.31 2.75
CA ALA A 2 -5.43 2.86 4.14
C ALA A 2 -4.02 2.77 4.73
N SER A 3 -3.84 3.26 5.95
CA SER A 3 -2.57 3.15 6.65
C SER A 3 -2.26 1.69 7.02
N GLN A 4 -0.98 1.37 7.21
CA GLN A 4 -0.56 0.04 7.68
C GLN A 4 -1.23 -0.36 9.00
N LEU A 5 -1.52 0.63 9.87
CA LEU A 5 -2.23 0.43 11.13
C LEU A 5 -3.71 0.05 10.89
N GLU A 6 -4.39 0.69 9.94
CA GLU A 6 -5.76 0.34 9.56
C GLU A 6 -5.85 -1.07 8.95
N LEU A 7 -4.87 -1.45 8.12
CA LEU A 7 -4.82 -2.78 7.50
C LEU A 7 -4.53 -3.87 8.55
N SER A 8 -3.60 -3.63 9.47
CA SER A 8 -3.28 -4.57 10.55
C SER A 8 -4.42 -4.72 11.56
N SER A 9 -5.11 -3.62 11.90
CA SER A 9 -6.30 -3.68 12.78
C SER A 9 -7.47 -4.42 12.12
N ARG A 10 -7.69 -4.26 10.80
CA ARG A 10 -8.65 -5.08 10.05
C ARG A 10 -8.29 -6.56 10.07
N ALA A 11 -7.04 -6.92 9.84
CA ALA A 11 -6.59 -8.30 9.92
C ALA A 11 -6.83 -8.90 11.31
N ALA A 12 -6.58 -8.14 12.39
CA ALA A 12 -6.85 -8.56 13.76
C ALA A 12 -8.35 -8.76 14.02
N LEU A 13 -9.21 -7.87 13.53
CA LEU A 13 -10.66 -7.98 13.64
C LEU A 13 -11.18 -9.27 12.98
N CYS A 14 -10.73 -9.56 11.75
CA CYS A 14 -11.11 -10.78 11.04
C CYS A 14 -10.73 -12.05 11.83
N ARG A 15 -9.58 -12.07 12.51
CA ARG A 15 -9.21 -13.20 13.39
C ARG A 15 -10.10 -13.35 14.63
N LEU A 16 -10.65 -12.25 15.16
CA LEU A 16 -11.60 -12.30 16.27
C LEU A 16 -12.97 -12.80 15.79
N LEU A 17 -13.41 -12.39 14.60
CA LEU A 17 -14.65 -12.90 13.98
C LEU A 17 -14.54 -14.40 13.68
N ALA A 18 -13.39 -14.87 13.20
CA ALA A 18 -13.11 -16.28 12.99
C ALA A 18 -13.24 -17.16 14.26
N GLN A 19 -13.06 -16.56 15.45
CA GLN A 19 -13.27 -17.26 16.73
C GLN A 19 -14.73 -17.27 17.17
N ARG A 20 -15.51 -16.26 16.76
CA ARG A 20 -16.93 -16.11 17.13
C ARG A 20 -17.87 -16.83 16.17
N GLU A 21 -17.49 -16.97 14.91
CA GLU A 21 -18.32 -17.53 13.85
C GLU A 21 -17.63 -18.73 13.20
N PRO A 22 -17.82 -19.95 13.75
CA PRO A 22 -17.13 -21.15 13.27
C PRO A 22 -17.52 -21.54 11.84
N ASP A 23 -18.77 -21.30 11.43
CA ASP A 23 -19.26 -21.58 10.07
C ASP A 23 -18.58 -20.71 9.00
N SER A 24 -18.26 -19.47 9.36
CA SER A 24 -17.61 -18.48 8.49
C SER A 24 -16.11 -18.36 8.73
N LYS A 25 -15.54 -19.21 9.60
CA LYS A 25 -14.14 -19.12 10.06
C LYS A 25 -13.14 -19.08 8.92
N ILE A 26 -13.34 -19.92 7.90
CA ILE A 26 -12.44 -20.00 6.74
C ILE A 26 -12.43 -18.68 5.97
N TYR A 27 -13.61 -18.08 5.74
CA TYR A 27 -13.74 -16.79 5.08
C TYR A 27 -13.05 -15.68 5.88
N TRP A 28 -13.27 -15.64 7.19
CA TRP A 28 -12.64 -14.64 8.05
C TRP A 28 -11.12 -14.78 8.12
N LEU A 29 -10.58 -16.00 8.14
CA LEU A 29 -9.13 -16.21 8.08
C LEU A 29 -8.54 -15.81 6.73
N ALA A 30 -9.21 -16.12 5.62
CA ALA A 30 -8.79 -15.70 4.29
C ALA A 30 -8.75 -14.16 4.18
N GLU A 31 -9.76 -13.48 4.71
CA GLU A 31 -9.80 -12.02 4.71
C GLU A 31 -8.71 -11.42 5.61
N ALA A 32 -8.42 -12.04 6.76
CA ALA A 32 -7.32 -11.63 7.63
C ALA A 32 -5.96 -11.72 6.93
N GLU A 33 -5.72 -12.79 6.15
CA GLU A 33 -4.50 -12.93 5.36
C GLU A 33 -4.41 -11.90 4.23
N ASN A 34 -5.53 -11.62 3.56
CA ASN A 34 -5.59 -10.60 2.51
C ASN A 34 -5.17 -9.21 3.04
N TRP A 35 -5.75 -8.78 4.17
CA TRP A 35 -5.37 -7.51 4.81
C TRP A 35 -3.92 -7.49 5.29
N LEU A 36 -3.41 -8.62 5.79
CA LEU A 36 -2.00 -8.74 6.19
C LEU A 36 -1.06 -8.61 4.99
N ARG A 37 -1.41 -9.18 3.83
CA ARG A 37 -0.63 -9.03 2.59
C ARG A 37 -0.61 -7.58 2.12
N LEU A 38 -1.76 -6.92 2.09
CA LEU A 38 -1.86 -5.49 1.76
C LEU A 38 -1.08 -4.58 2.71
N SER A 39 -0.95 -4.97 3.99
CA SER A 39 -0.15 -4.21 4.97
C SER A 39 1.37 -4.37 4.78
N ARG A 40 1.79 -5.39 4.02
CA ARG A 40 3.19 -5.76 3.78
C ARG A 40 3.64 -5.44 2.36
N GLU A 41 2.71 -5.46 1.41
CA GLU A 41 2.96 -4.96 0.08
C GLU A 41 3.29 -3.47 0.21
N PRO A 42 4.53 -3.05 -0.10
CA PRO A 42 4.74 -1.65 -0.39
C PRO A 42 3.72 -1.33 -1.47
N ILE A 43 2.94 -0.27 -1.25
CA ILE A 43 2.06 0.23 -2.29
C ILE A 43 3.01 0.68 -3.40
N ASP A 44 3.35 -0.23 -4.32
CA ASP A 44 4.02 0.07 -5.58
C ASP A 44 3.00 0.83 -6.42
N LEU A 45 2.73 2.06 -6.00
CA LEU A 45 2.12 3.09 -6.81
C LEU A 45 3.13 3.58 -7.86
N GLN A 46 4.06 2.74 -8.31
CA GLN A 46 4.96 2.99 -9.41
C GLN A 46 4.58 2.14 -10.61
N ARG A 47 3.34 2.33 -11.08
CA ARG A 47 3.01 2.12 -12.50
C ARG A 47 2.18 3.28 -13.02
N SER A 48 2.76 4.47 -12.97
CA SER A 48 2.68 5.53 -14.00
C SER A 48 3.13 6.86 -13.40
N GLY A 49 4.43 6.98 -13.20
CA GLY A 49 5.08 8.23 -12.88
C GLY A 49 6.41 8.24 -13.60
N ARG A 50 6.39 8.45 -14.91
CA ARG A 50 7.50 9.15 -15.55
C ARG A 50 7.52 10.52 -14.88
N GLN A 51 8.18 10.62 -13.73
CA GLN A 51 8.58 11.89 -13.15
C GLN A 51 9.70 12.38 -14.05
N ASP A 52 9.30 12.98 -15.17
CA ASP A 52 9.96 14.19 -15.60
C ASP A 52 9.73 15.19 -14.46
N ASP A 53 10.59 15.11 -13.44
CA ASP A 53 10.59 16.03 -12.34
C ASP A 53 10.80 17.41 -12.97
N PRO A 54 9.80 18.32 -12.93
CA PRO A 54 9.91 19.60 -13.62
C PRO A 54 11.06 20.43 -13.05
N LEU A 55 11.47 20.13 -11.80
CA LEU A 55 12.66 20.71 -11.16
C LEU A 55 13.95 20.14 -11.76
N GLU A 56 14.04 18.85 -12.04
CA GLU A 56 15.19 18.25 -12.73
C GLU A 56 15.31 18.79 -14.16
N GLN A 57 14.21 18.92 -14.90
CA GLN A 57 14.23 19.58 -16.23
C GLN A 57 14.68 21.03 -16.13
N PHE A 58 14.27 21.76 -15.10
CA PHE A 58 14.64 23.16 -14.91
C PHE A 58 16.12 23.29 -14.54
N LEU A 59 16.63 22.47 -13.61
CA LEU A 59 18.04 22.45 -13.21
C LEU A 59 18.94 22.08 -14.39
N THR A 60 18.59 21.04 -15.16
CA THR A 60 19.33 20.66 -16.37
C THR A 60 19.35 21.77 -17.42
N ARG A 61 18.25 22.53 -17.54
CA ARG A 61 18.14 23.66 -18.47
C ARG A 61 18.97 24.88 -18.05
N ILE A 62 19.14 25.10 -16.75
CA ILE A 62 19.99 26.18 -16.23
C ILE A 62 21.48 25.81 -16.38
N ASP A 63 21.83 24.55 -16.11
CA ASP A 63 23.22 24.05 -16.20
C ASP A 63 23.74 24.02 -17.65
N SER A 64 22.85 23.82 -18.62
CA SER A 64 23.19 23.80 -20.07
C SER A 64 23.31 25.19 -20.72
N SER A 65 23.29 26.29 -19.96
CA SER A 65 23.44 27.65 -20.51
C SER A 65 24.93 28.06 -20.49
N PRO A 66 25.62 28.15 -21.64
CA PRO A 66 27.00 28.60 -21.66
C PRO A 66 27.03 30.13 -21.45
N ALA A 67 27.87 30.56 -20.51
CA ALA A 67 28.32 31.95 -20.40
C ALA A 67 29.31 32.29 -21.51
#